data_AF-A0A7G7KFT7-F1
#
_entry.id   AF-A0A7G7KFT7-F1
#
_cell.length_a   1.000
_cell.length_b   1.000
_cell.length_c   1.000
_cell.angle_alpha   90.00
_cell.angle_beta   90.00
_cell.angle_gamma   90.00
#
_symmetry.space_group_name_H-M   'P 1'
#
loop_
_entity.id
_entity.type
_entity.pdbx_description
1 polymer ?
#
loop_
_entity_poly.entity_id
_entity_poly.type
_entity_poly.pdbx_seq_one_letter_code
_entity_poly.pdbx_strand_id
1 'polypeptide(L)' 'MLKSVDALRDQVTGPLGKRFGAEVRVLTTELHRLEVRGLAFSPGRVMRYVLDAETSRLRTTVLLRLTRSTRQPAA' A
#
# COMPACT_ATOMS: atom_id res chain seq x y z
N MET A 1 -9.26 20.31 -10.89
CA MET A 1 -9.55 19.11 -11.70
C MET A 1 -9.60 17.91 -10.76
N LEU A 2 -10.75 17.25 -10.60
CA LEU A 2 -10.86 16.03 -9.81
C LEU A 2 -10.05 14.94 -10.50
N LYS A 3 -9.02 14.39 -9.82
CA LYS A 3 -8.31 13.21 -10.32
C LYS A 3 -9.24 12.00 -10.20
N SER A 4 -9.32 11.17 -11.23
CA SER A 4 -10.02 9.88 -11.11
C SER A 4 -9.32 8.99 -10.08
N VAL A 5 -10.07 8.08 -9.49
CA VAL A 5 -9.51 7.08 -8.56
C VAL A 5 -8.42 6.24 -9.25
N ASP A 6 -8.60 5.93 -10.53
CA ASP A 6 -7.62 5.20 -11.34
C ASP A 6 -6.30 5.98 -11.49
N ALA A 7 -6.37 7.29 -11.77
CA ALA A 7 -5.17 8.12 -11.87
C ALA A 7 -4.39 8.18 -10.54
N LEU A 8 -5.11 8.21 -9.40
CA LEU A 8 -4.49 8.15 -8.08
C LEU A 8 -3.83 6.78 -7.83
N ARG A 9 -4.49 5.70 -8.24
CA ARG A 9 -3.97 4.33 -8.12
C ARG A 9 -2.70 4.13 -8.97
N ASP A 10 -2.67 4.66 -10.18
CA ASP A 10 -1.49 4.58 -11.05
C ASP A 10 -0.30 5.35 -10.45
N GLN A 11 -0.57 6.52 -9.86
CA GLN A 11 0.44 7.34 -9.19
C GLN A 11 1.15 6.59 -8.05
N VAL A 12 0.46 5.71 -7.32
CA VAL A 12 1.02 5.00 -6.16
C VAL A 12 1.55 3.60 -6.51
N THR A 13 1.08 2.99 -7.59
CA THR A 13 1.43 1.60 -7.97
C THR A 13 2.93 1.46 -8.25
N GLY A 14 3.52 2.38 -9.00
CA GLY A 14 4.95 2.38 -9.29
C GLY A 14 5.83 2.49 -8.03
N PRO A 15 5.65 3.53 -7.19
CA PRO A 15 6.37 3.67 -5.92
C PRO A 15 6.22 2.47 -4.99
N LEU A 16 5.02 1.91 -4.86
CA LEU A 16 4.78 0.70 -4.07
C LEU A 16 5.53 -0.51 -4.65
N GLY A 17 5.48 -0.70 -5.97
CA GLY A 17 6.17 -1.78 -6.68
C GLY A 17 7.69 -1.72 -6.48
N LYS A 18 8.28 -0.52 -6.56
CA LYS A 18 9.71 -0.30 -6.28
C LYS A 18 10.09 -0.68 -4.84
N ARG A 19 9.19 -0.51 -3.87
CA ARG A 19 9.48 -0.74 -2.45
C ARG A 19 9.18 -2.16 -1.96
N PHE A 20 8.14 -2.81 -2.50
CA PHE A 20 7.62 -4.09 -2.02
C PHE A 20 7.62 -5.20 -3.06
N GLY A 21 8.05 -4.93 -4.29
CA GLY A 21 8.08 -5.88 -5.39
C GLY A 21 6.80 -5.89 -6.23
N ALA A 22 6.84 -6.63 -7.35
CA ALA A 22 5.80 -6.66 -8.37
C ALA A 22 4.46 -7.25 -7.88
N GLU A 23 4.45 -7.97 -6.76
CA GLU A 23 3.26 -8.60 -6.19
C GLU A 23 2.43 -7.65 -5.31
N VAL A 24 2.91 -6.42 -5.07
CA VAL A 24 2.13 -5.44 -4.31
C VAL A 24 0.85 -5.07 -5.08
N ARG A 25 -0.26 -4.93 -4.34
CA ARG A 25 -1.56 -4.53 -4.88
C ARG A 25 -2.15 -3.42 -4.03
N VAL A 26 -2.65 -2.37 -4.68
CA VAL A 26 -3.43 -1.32 -4.02
C VAL A 26 -4.82 -1.87 -3.73
N LEU A 27 -5.26 -1.74 -2.48
CA LEU A 27 -6.58 -2.19 -2.02
C LEU A 27 -7.59 -1.03 -1.98
N THR A 28 -7.16 0.12 -1.48
CA THR A 28 -7.97 1.34 -1.40
C THR A 28 -7.10 2.54 -1.76
N THR A 29 -7.74 3.59 -2.30
CA THR A 29 -7.07 4.84 -2.65
C THR A 29 -8.00 6.02 -2.34
N GLU A 30 -7.48 7.01 -1.63
CA GLU A 30 -8.19 8.23 -1.26
C GLU A 30 -7.28 9.45 -1.46
N LEU A 31 -7.87 10.59 -1.84
CA LEU A 31 -7.16 11.86 -1.94
C LEU A 31 -7.49 12.73 -0.72
N HIS A 32 -6.46 13.09 0.04
CA HIS A 32 -6.55 13.95 1.22
C HIS A 32 -5.66 15.18 1.01
N ARG A 33 -6.25 16.29 0.53
CA ARG A 33 -5.51 17.49 0.10
C ARG A 33 -4.43 17.14 -0.94
N LEU A 34 -3.16 17.14 -0.54
CA LEU A 34 -1.99 16.85 -1.36
C LEU A 34 -1.42 15.45 -1.13
N GLU A 35 -2.09 14.63 -0.31
CA GLU A 35 -1.65 13.26 -0.03
C GLU A 35 -2.59 12.24 -0.66
N VAL A 36 -2.02 11.26 -1.35
CA VAL A 36 -2.73 10.05 -1.77
C VAL A 36 -2.50 8.99 -0.71
N ARG A 37 -3.57 8.52 -0.08
CA ARG A 37 -3.51 7.57 1.03
C ARG A 37 -4.29 6.32 0.69
N GLY A 38 -3.98 5.23 1.37
CA GLY A 38 -4.73 4.00 1.20
C GLY A 38 -4.08 2.80 1.85
N LEU A 39 -4.65 1.64 1.54
CA LEU A 39 -4.14 0.34 1.94
C LEU A 39 -3.54 -0.37 0.73
N ALA A 40 -2.46 -1.09 0.96
CA ALA A 40 -1.88 -2.01 0.00
C ALA A 40 -1.66 -3.37 0.66
N PHE A 41 -1.63 -4.40 -0.19
CA PHE A 41 -1.27 -5.76 0.16
C PHE A 41 0.05 -6.12 -0.54
N SER A 42 0.92 -6.85 0.14
CA SER A 42 2.04 -7.58 -0.45
C SER A 42 2.13 -8.95 0.23
N PRO A 43 2.84 -9.94 -0.32
CA PRO A 43 2.86 -11.30 0.23
C PRO A 43 3.07 -11.33 1.75
N GLY A 44 2.02 -11.78 2.45
CA GLY A 44 1.97 -11.89 3.90
C GLY A 44 1.90 -10.59 4.68
N ARG A 45 1.52 -9.45 4.08
CA ARG A 45 1.44 -8.15 4.77
C ARG A 45 0.31 -7.28 4.22
N VAL A 46 -0.34 -6.53 5.09
CA VAL A 46 -1.18 -5.39 4.73
C VAL A 46 -0.56 -4.14 5.31
N MET A 47 -0.48 -3.07 4.52
CA MET A 47 0.18 -1.83 4.89
C MET A 47 -0.67 -0.63 4.54
N ARG A 48 -0.61 0.40 5.38
CA ARG A 48 -1.02 1.75 5.01
C ARG A 48 0.07 2.41 4.19
N TYR A 49 -0.29 3.15 3.16
CA TYR A 49 0.62 4.03 2.44
C TYR A 49 0.12 5.48 2.46
N VAL A 50 1.07 6.40 2.37
CA VAL A 50 0.85 7.83 2.14
C VAL A 50 1.88 8.28 1.12
N LEU A 51 1.41 8.72 -0.04
CA LEU A 51 2.23 9.37 -1.06
C LEU A 51 1.94 10.86 -1.04
N ASP A 52 2.97 11.64 -0.72
CA ASP A 52 2.93 13.09 -0.84
C ASP A 52 3.05 13.48 -2.33
N ALA A 53 2.08 14.24 -2.85
CA ALA A 53 2.01 14.53 -4.29
C ALA A 53 3.04 15.58 -4.74
N GLU A 54 3.54 16.45 -3.84
CA GLU A 54 4.53 17.48 -4.18
C GLU A 54 5.93 16.90 -4.18
N THR A 55 6.27 16.15 -3.14
CA THR A 55 7.61 15.59 -2.93
C THR A 55 7.78 14.21 -3.53
N SER A 56 6.69 13.59 -4.00
CA SER A 56 6.65 12.17 -4.42
C SER A 56 7.14 11.19 -3.35
N ARG A 57 7.13 11.61 -2.08
CA ARG A 57 7.65 10.80 -0.97
C ARG A 57 6.64 9.77 -0.52
N LEU A 58 6.98 8.50 -0.69
CA LEU A 58 6.18 7.36 -0.22
C LEU A 58 6.54 6.98 1.22
N ARG A 59 5.56 7.07 2.13
CA ARG A 59 5.62 6.56 3.50
C ARG A 59 4.71 5.35 3.62
N THR A 60 5.17 4.30 4.29
CA THR A 60 4.42 3.04 4.46
C THR A 60 4.50 2.57 5.91
N THR A 61 3.42 1.99 6.41
CA THR A 61 3.34 1.39 7.75
C THR A 61 2.67 0.04 7.64
N VAL A 62 3.34 -1.03 8.07
CA VAL A 62 2.73 -2.37 8.12
C VAL A 62 1.68 -2.39 9.22
N LEU A 63 0.46 -2.79 8.89
CA LEU A 63 -0.66 -2.91 9.83
C LEU A 63 -0.86 -4.36 10.27
N LEU A 64 -0.77 -5.29 9.31
CA LEU A 64 -0.92 -6.73 9.54
C LEU A 64 0.22 -7.47 8.84
N ARG A 65 0.68 -8.56 9.45
CA ARG A 65 1.68 -9.45 8.90
C ARG A 65 1.32 -10.89 9.24
N LEU A 66 1.44 -11.80 8.26
CA LEU A 66 1.37 -13.23 8.53
C LEU A 66 2.50 -13.60 9.48
N THR A 67 2.11 -14.05 10.68
CA THR A 67 3.02 -14.63 11.65
C THR A 67 3.25 -16.09 11.29
N ARG A 68 4.45 -16.60 11.56
CA ARG A 68 4.67 -18.05 11.51
C ARG A 68 3.83 -18.69 12.61
N SER A 69 3.10 -19.75 12.29
CA SER A 69 2.46 -20.56 13.33
C SER A 69 3.57 -21.21 14.16
N THR A 70 3.56 -20.96 15.47
CA THR A 70 4.35 -21.72 16.43
C THR A 70 3.59 -22.91 16.99
N ARG A 71 2.28 -23.05 16.68
CA ARG A 71 1.48 -24.19 17.11
C ARG A 71 1.85 -25.41 16.28
N GLN A 72 2.12 -26.52 16.97
CA GLN A 72 2.09 -27.84 16.36
C GLN A 72 0.68 -28.09 15.81
N PRO A 73 0.55 -28.73 14.62
CA PRO A 73 -0.75 -29.15 14.11
C PRO A 73 -1.47 -29.96 15.18
N ALA A 74 -2.75 -29.69 15.39
CA ALA A 74 -3.57 -30.56 16.22
C ALA A 74 -3.64 -31.93 15.52
N ALA A 75 -3.19 -32.96 16.23
CA ALA A 75 -3.21 -34.35 15.79
C ALA A 75 -4.65 -34.87 15.67
#